data_AF-A0AAV6G1R0-F1
#
_entry.id   AF-A0AAV6G1R0-F1
#
_cell.length_a   1.000
_cell.length_b   1.000
_cell.length_c   1.000
_cell.angle_alpha   90.00
_cell.angle_beta   90.00
_cell.angle_gamma   90.00
#
_symmetry.space_group_name_H-M   'P 1'
#
loop_
_entity.id
_entity.type
_entity.pdbx_description
1 polymer ?
#
loop_
_entity_poly.entity_id
_entity_poly.type
_entity_poly.pdbx_seq_one_letter_code
_entity_poly.pdbx_strand_id
1 'polypeptide(L)'
;LFPYLEDPYSQNGYEHYYDPESGSGYIAWRLKTIQRKAAEERGPAVSQSPKVGGPGHGCTRPFTADRVLTDEEVECAIALLRHTADEETIREKMKVTFEYRHAMVNDENKSAEVFSVFPRFLDTPGLIEQDFRMMFGEQTANKFLERWPTTFKAGVIKESHG
;
A
#
# COMPACT_ATOMS: atom_id res chain seq x y z
N LEU A 1 -24.98 -0.95 -1.00
CA LEU A 1 -25.40 -1.93 0.02
C LEU A 1 -24.90 -3.29 -0.45
N PHE A 2 -24.04 -3.94 0.33
CA PHE A 2 -23.62 -5.33 0.05
C PHE A 2 -24.85 -6.23 0.06
N PRO A 3 -25.00 -7.22 -0.84
CA PRO A 3 -26.20 -8.04 -0.89
C PRO A 3 -26.31 -8.86 0.39
N TYR A 4 -27.50 -8.83 0.97
CA TYR A 4 -27.90 -9.58 2.15
C TYR A 4 -27.64 -11.09 1.94
N LEU A 5 -26.62 -11.61 2.63
CA LEU A 5 -26.36 -13.05 2.80
C LEU A 5 -27.33 -13.58 3.86
N GLU A 6 -28.60 -13.73 3.47
CA GLU A 6 -29.58 -14.46 4.27
C GLU A 6 -29.38 -15.96 4.04
N ASP A 7 -29.01 -16.68 5.10
CA ASP A 7 -29.00 -18.14 5.13
C ASP A 7 -30.34 -18.63 5.72
N PRO A 8 -31.23 -19.25 4.91
CA PRO A 8 -32.54 -19.71 5.36
C PRO A 8 -32.50 -20.87 6.38
N TYR A 9 -31.32 -21.41 6.70
CA TYR A 9 -31.14 -22.44 7.73
C TYR A 9 -30.54 -21.91 9.04
N SER A 10 -30.20 -20.62 9.11
CA SER A 10 -29.66 -19.96 10.30
C SER A 10 -30.78 -19.46 11.22
N GLN A 11 -30.72 -19.83 12.51
CA GLN A 11 -31.74 -19.47 13.49
C GLN A 11 -31.86 -17.94 13.72
N ASN A 12 -30.83 -17.16 13.36
CA ASN A 12 -30.79 -15.70 13.53
C ASN A 12 -30.82 -14.92 12.20
N GLY A 13 -31.13 -15.57 11.08
CA GLY A 13 -31.44 -14.92 9.80
C GLY A 13 -30.27 -14.29 9.04
N TYR A 14 -29.04 -14.40 9.54
CA TYR A 14 -27.83 -13.88 8.87
C TYR A 14 -26.66 -14.85 9.04
N GLU A 15 -25.72 -14.83 8.08
CA GLU A 15 -24.40 -15.44 8.26
C GLU A 15 -23.74 -14.87 9.53
N HIS A 16 -23.54 -15.71 10.54
CA HIS A 16 -22.78 -15.34 11.72
C HIS A 16 -21.31 -15.19 11.36
N TYR A 17 -20.89 -13.97 11.06
CA TYR A 17 -19.46 -13.62 10.90
C TYR A 17 -18.63 -14.07 12.11
N TYR A 18 -19.24 -14.13 13.30
CA TYR A 18 -18.67 -14.66 14.51
C TYR A 18 -19.77 -15.16 15.46
N ASP A 19 -19.61 -16.37 15.99
CA ASP A 19 -20.43 -16.93 17.06
C ASP A 19 -19.63 -16.91 18.38
N PRO A 20 -20.07 -16.11 19.39
CA PRO A 20 -19.38 -16.01 20.66
C PRO A 20 -19.57 -17.23 21.57
N GLU A 21 -20.62 -18.04 21.39
CA GLU A 21 -20.87 -19.22 22.24
C GLU A 21 -19.99 -20.40 21.81
N SER A 22 -19.89 -20.67 20.51
CA SER A 22 -19.00 -21.72 19.99
C SER A 22 -17.58 -21.24 19.68
N GLY A 23 -17.34 -19.93 19.67
CA GLY A 23 -16.07 -19.33 19.25
C GLY A 23 -15.74 -19.59 17.77
N SER A 24 -16.76 -19.77 16.93
CA SER A 24 -16.63 -20.15 15.52
C SER A 24 -17.12 -19.06 14.55
N GLY A 25 -17.06 -19.31 13.25
CA GLY A 25 -17.44 -18.33 12.21
C GLY A 25 -16.27 -17.81 11.38
N TYR A 26 -16.58 -16.97 10.39
CA TYR A 26 -15.62 -16.48 9.41
C TYR A 26 -14.46 -15.71 10.05
N ILE A 27 -14.73 -14.87 11.05
CA ILE A 27 -13.71 -14.11 11.78
C ILE A 27 -12.76 -15.09 12.50
N ALA A 28 -13.30 -16.11 13.17
CA ALA A 28 -12.49 -17.13 13.83
C ALA A 28 -11.64 -17.94 12.83
N TRP A 29 -12.18 -18.30 11.65
CA TRP A 29 -11.44 -18.98 10.58
C TRP A 29 -10.34 -18.11 9.97
N ARG A 30 -10.61 -16.83 9.72
CA ARG A 30 -9.62 -15.85 9.25
C ARG A 30 -8.48 -15.69 10.25
N LEU A 31 -8.78 -15.54 11.53
CA LEU A 31 -7.76 -15.45 12.58
C LEU A 31 -6.90 -16.71 12.64
N LYS A 32 -7.51 -17.90 12.56
CA LYS A 32 -6.78 -19.20 12.56
C LYS A 32 -5.86 -19.35 11.34
N THR A 33 -6.31 -18.95 10.15
CA THR A 33 -5.54 -19.12 8.91
C THR A 33 -4.45 -18.05 8.72
N ILE A 34 -4.66 -16.84 9.22
CA ILE A 34 -3.64 -15.77 9.24
C ILE A 34 -2.47 -16.19 10.16
N GLN A 35 -2.75 -16.78 11.32
CA GLN A 35 -1.72 -17.27 12.24
C GLN A 35 -0.92 -18.46 11.66
N ARG A 36 -1.56 -19.36 10.90
CA ARG A 36 -0.86 -20.48 10.24
C ARG A 36 0.13 -20.00 9.18
N LYS A 37 -0.24 -18.99 8.38
CA LYS A 37 0.69 -18.38 7.41
C LYS A 37 1.88 -17.70 8.08
N ALA A 38 1.70 -17.13 9.28
CA ALA A 38 2.79 -16.54 10.06
C ALA A 38 3.71 -17.58 10.73
N ALA A 39 3.22 -18.80 10.98
CA ALA A 39 4.00 -19.89 11.57
C ALA A 39 4.80 -20.69 10.52
N GLU A 40 4.29 -20.84 9.29
CA GLU A 40 5.03 -21.46 8.17
C GLU A 40 6.26 -20.64 7.74
N GLU A 41 6.26 -19.32 7.96
CA GLU A 41 7.44 -18.46 7.73
C GLU A 41 8.53 -18.58 8.82
N ARG A 42 8.29 -19.34 9.90
CA ARG A 42 9.29 -19.58 10.96
C ARG A 42 9.66 -21.05 11.05
N GLY A 43 10.53 -21.48 10.13
CA GLY A 43 11.33 -22.70 10.31
C GLY A 43 12.28 -22.60 11.53
N PRO A 44 12.77 -23.73 12.09
CA PRO A 44 13.42 -23.75 13.39
C PRO A 44 14.86 -23.22 13.31
N ALA A 45 15.17 -22.17 14.07
CA ALA A 45 16.52 -21.65 14.20
C ALA A 45 17.27 -22.39 15.32
N VAL A 46 18.31 -23.13 14.92
CA VAL A 46 19.35 -23.65 15.80
C VAL A 46 20.14 -22.48 16.40
N SER A 47 20.43 -22.61 17.68
CA SER A 47 21.13 -21.66 18.55
C SER A 47 22.62 -21.53 18.22
N GLN A 48 23.18 -20.32 18.32
CA GLN A 48 24.19 -19.93 19.32
C GLN A 48 24.72 -18.50 19.05
N SER A 49 24.63 -17.67 20.08
CA SER A 49 25.29 -16.36 20.28
C SER A 49 26.75 -16.55 20.77
N PRO A 50 27.55 -15.51 21.16
CA PRO A 50 27.38 -14.05 21.08
C PRO A 50 28.65 -13.25 20.64
N LYS A 51 28.50 -11.96 20.30
CA LYS A 51 29.07 -10.77 21.02
C LYS A 51 29.30 -9.51 20.14
N VAL A 52 28.74 -8.41 20.64
CA VAL A 52 29.28 -7.03 20.73
C VAL A 52 29.27 -6.12 19.47
N GLY A 53 28.54 -5.00 19.58
CA GLY A 53 28.99 -3.69 19.08
C GLY A 53 27.96 -2.79 18.38
N GLY A 54 27.39 -1.81 19.11
CA GLY A 54 26.97 -0.50 18.55
C GLY A 54 25.47 -0.27 18.27
N PRO A 55 24.87 0.89 18.63
CA PRO A 55 23.48 1.21 18.32
C PRO A 55 23.35 1.63 16.86
N GLY A 56 22.92 0.68 16.02
CA GLY A 56 22.61 0.92 14.61
C GLY A 56 21.40 1.83 14.47
N HIS A 57 21.52 2.83 13.61
CA HIS A 57 20.39 3.54 13.04
C HIS A 57 19.41 2.51 12.49
N GLY A 58 18.19 2.54 13.02
CA GLY A 58 17.11 1.65 12.63
C GLY A 58 16.84 1.81 11.14
N CYS A 59 17.38 0.90 10.36
CA CYS A 59 16.95 0.63 9.00
C CYS A 59 15.47 0.24 9.09
N THR A 60 14.59 1.21 8.86
CA THR A 60 13.20 1.00 8.53
C THR A 60 13.18 0.02 7.38
N ARG A 61 12.75 -1.23 7.64
CA ARG A 61 12.59 -2.25 6.60
C ARG A 61 11.79 -1.62 5.45
N PRO A 62 12.36 -1.50 4.24
CA PRO A 62 11.61 -1.03 3.09
C PRO A 62 10.48 -2.02 2.82
N PHE A 63 9.36 -1.48 2.35
CA PHE A 63 8.33 -2.25 1.67
C PHE A 63 9.06 -3.09 0.59
N THR A 64 8.99 -4.41 0.70
CA THR A 64 9.64 -5.32 -0.25
C THR A 64 8.94 -5.21 -1.59
N ALA A 65 9.33 -4.25 -2.42
CA ALA A 65 9.46 -4.50 -3.84
C ALA A 65 10.70 -5.40 -3.97
N ASP A 66 10.53 -6.71 -3.72
CA ASP A 66 11.63 -7.70 -3.69
C ASP A 66 12.27 -7.93 -5.08
N ARG A 67 11.87 -7.15 -6.07
CA ARG A 67 12.46 -7.13 -7.41
C ARG A 67 12.50 -5.70 -7.93
N VAL A 68 13.70 -5.18 -8.16
CA VAL A 68 13.92 -3.99 -8.99
C VAL A 68 13.44 -4.36 -10.40
N LEU A 69 12.49 -3.59 -10.94
CA LEU A 69 12.04 -3.79 -12.32
C LEU A 69 13.20 -3.50 -13.28
N THR A 70 13.26 -4.25 -14.38
CA THR A 70 14.15 -3.88 -15.48
C THR A 70 13.57 -2.68 -16.23
N ASP A 71 14.42 -1.97 -16.98
CA ASP A 71 13.98 -0.81 -17.77
C ASP A 71 12.89 -1.21 -18.78
N GLU A 72 12.98 -2.40 -19.38
CA GLU A 72 11.97 -2.92 -20.30
C GLU A 72 10.61 -3.13 -19.61
N GLU A 73 10.61 -3.56 -18.34
CA GLU A 73 9.38 -3.79 -17.59
C GLU A 73 8.70 -2.48 -17.20
N VAL A 74 9.49 -1.45 -16.89
CA VAL A 74 9.01 -0.09 -16.66
C VAL A 74 8.40 0.49 -17.93
N GLU A 75 9.09 0.37 -19.07
CA GLU A 75 8.58 0.84 -20.37
C GLU A 75 7.28 0.12 -20.76
N CYS A 76 7.20 -1.20 -20.57
CA CYS A 76 5.97 -1.96 -20.80
C CYS A 76 4.82 -1.49 -19.90
N ALA A 77 5.10 -1.21 -18.62
CA ALA A 77 4.10 -0.70 -17.70
C ALA A 77 3.60 0.70 -18.11
N ILE A 78 4.50 1.59 -18.52
CA ILE A 78 4.16 2.93 -19.03
C ILE A 78 3.30 2.81 -20.28
N ALA A 79 3.70 1.99 -21.25
CA ALA A 79 2.95 1.77 -22.49
C ALA A 79 1.53 1.26 -22.19
N LEU A 80 1.39 0.33 -21.25
CA LEU A 80 0.08 -0.19 -20.83
C LEU A 80 -0.77 0.91 -20.17
N LEU A 81 -0.18 1.71 -19.28
CA LEU A 81 -0.87 2.79 -18.56
C LEU A 81 -1.49 3.83 -19.50
N ARG A 82 -0.91 4.04 -20.70
CA ARG A 82 -1.46 4.97 -21.71
C ARG A 82 -2.83 4.54 -22.25
N HIS A 83 -3.17 3.26 -22.18
CA HIS A 83 -4.35 2.72 -22.87
C HIS A 83 -5.33 1.99 -21.96
N THR A 84 -4.88 1.41 -20.85
CA THR A 84 -5.77 0.69 -19.93
C THR A 84 -6.74 1.64 -19.21
N ALA A 85 -8.00 1.23 -19.06
CA ALA A 85 -9.01 1.92 -18.25
C ALA A 85 -9.37 1.14 -16.97
N ASP A 86 -8.74 -0.03 -16.77
CA ASP A 86 -8.97 -0.85 -15.59
C ASP A 86 -8.24 -0.25 -14.38
N GLU A 87 -9.00 0.26 -13.41
CA GLU A 87 -8.44 0.97 -12.26
C GLU A 87 -7.53 0.07 -11.40
N GLU A 88 -7.83 -1.22 -11.29
CA GLU A 88 -6.99 -2.15 -10.52
C GLU A 88 -5.62 -2.29 -11.17
N THR A 89 -5.59 -2.54 -12.49
CA THR A 89 -4.35 -2.55 -13.29
C THR A 89 -3.63 -1.21 -13.21
N ILE A 90 -4.34 -0.08 -13.28
CA ILE A 90 -3.73 1.25 -13.16
C ILE A 90 -3.03 1.39 -11.81
N ARG A 91 -3.72 1.11 -10.70
CA ARG A 91 -3.15 1.22 -9.35
C ARG A 91 -1.93 0.32 -9.20
N GLU A 92 -2.02 -0.93 -9.64
CA GLU A 92 -0.93 -1.88 -9.56
C GLU A 92 0.28 -1.46 -10.40
N LYS A 93 0.06 -1.03 -11.65
CA LYS A 93 1.13 -0.54 -12.51
C LYS A 93 1.74 0.76 -12.02
N MET A 94 0.96 1.63 -11.38
CA MET A 94 1.47 2.82 -10.71
C MET A 94 2.35 2.44 -9.50
N LYS A 95 2.00 1.41 -8.70
CA LYS A 95 2.85 0.96 -7.59
C LYS A 95 4.20 0.44 -8.08
N VAL A 96 4.19 -0.45 -9.06
CA VAL A 96 5.46 -1.07 -9.52
C VAL A 96 6.38 -0.08 -10.22
N THR A 97 5.83 1.00 -10.81
CA THR A 97 6.61 2.10 -11.42
C THR A 97 6.98 3.22 -10.44
N PHE A 98 6.70 3.07 -9.14
CA PHE A 98 6.92 4.11 -8.14
C PHE A 98 8.36 4.63 -8.11
N GLU A 99 9.36 3.75 -8.03
CA GLU A 99 10.77 4.16 -7.94
C GLU A 99 11.22 4.97 -9.18
N TYR A 100 10.81 4.55 -10.38
CA TYR A 100 11.09 5.28 -11.61
C TYR A 100 10.47 6.69 -11.58
N ARG A 101 9.20 6.78 -11.18
CA ARG A 101 8.48 8.06 -11.08
C ARG A 101 9.09 8.95 -10.02
N HIS A 102 9.44 8.39 -8.87
CA HIS A 102 10.07 9.12 -7.78
C HIS A 102 11.44 9.68 -8.21
N ALA A 103 12.25 8.91 -8.93
CA ALA A 103 13.50 9.40 -9.51
C ALA A 103 13.26 10.52 -10.53
N MET A 104 12.25 10.38 -11.39
CA MET A 104 11.89 11.37 -12.41
C MET A 104 11.41 12.71 -11.79
N VAL A 105 10.63 12.66 -10.70
CA VAL A 105 10.15 13.86 -9.99
C VAL A 105 11.30 14.65 -9.36
N ASN A 106 12.35 13.94 -8.92
CA ASN A 106 13.54 14.56 -8.33
C ASN A 106 14.60 14.96 -9.37
N ASP A 107 14.40 14.67 -10.66
CA ASP A 107 15.26 15.09 -11.75
C ASP A 107 14.77 16.44 -12.29
N GLU A 108 15.55 17.51 -12.08
CA GLU A 108 15.20 18.87 -12.51
C GLU A 108 14.84 18.96 -14.00
N ASN A 109 15.46 18.14 -14.85
CA ASN A 109 15.23 18.17 -16.30
C ASN A 109 13.98 17.39 -16.73
N LYS A 110 13.50 16.46 -15.90
CA LYS A 110 12.40 15.54 -16.25
C LYS A 110 11.14 15.75 -15.41
N SER A 111 11.24 16.42 -14.27
CA SER A 111 10.14 16.64 -13.34
C SER A 111 8.89 17.25 -14.03
N ALA A 112 9.10 18.16 -14.98
CA ALA A 112 8.02 18.78 -15.75
C ALA A 112 7.25 17.81 -16.66
N GLU A 113 7.87 16.68 -17.04
CA GLU A 113 7.28 15.69 -17.96
C GLU A 113 6.51 14.59 -17.23
N VAL A 114 6.50 14.57 -15.90
CA VAL A 114 5.94 13.44 -15.12
C VAL A 114 4.47 13.16 -15.46
N PHE A 115 3.66 14.20 -15.61
CA PHE A 115 2.24 14.05 -15.97
C PHE A 115 2.03 13.68 -17.44
N SER A 116 3.00 13.97 -18.30
CA SER A 116 2.98 13.55 -19.71
C SER A 116 3.31 12.06 -19.85
N VAL A 117 4.27 11.56 -19.06
CA VAL A 117 4.65 10.15 -19.05
C VAL A 117 3.62 9.30 -18.29
N PHE A 118 3.06 9.84 -17.20
CA PHE A 118 2.07 9.19 -16.34
C PHE A 118 0.75 9.97 -16.31
N PRO A 119 -0.02 9.96 -17.42
CA PRO A 119 -1.26 10.74 -17.53
C PRO A 119 -2.35 10.28 -16.56
N ARG A 120 -2.26 9.06 -16.00
CA ARG A 120 -3.25 8.53 -15.06
C ARG A 120 -3.36 9.33 -13.76
N PHE A 121 -2.35 10.11 -13.41
CA PHE A 121 -2.47 11.05 -12.32
C PHE A 121 -3.57 12.12 -12.52
N LEU A 122 -3.93 12.42 -13.76
CA LEU A 122 -4.90 13.46 -14.10
C LEU A 122 -6.34 12.95 -14.07
N ASP A 123 -6.56 11.64 -14.25
CA ASP A 123 -7.89 11.04 -14.39
C ASP A 123 -8.23 9.98 -13.34
N THR A 124 -7.24 9.46 -12.60
CA THR A 124 -7.43 8.39 -11.63
C THR A 124 -7.20 8.91 -10.21
N PRO A 125 -8.26 9.10 -9.40
CA PRO A 125 -8.13 9.63 -8.06
C PRO A 125 -7.39 8.65 -7.12
N GLY A 126 -6.67 9.21 -6.14
CA GLY A 126 -5.98 8.45 -5.09
C GLY A 126 -4.56 8.01 -5.44
N LEU A 127 -4.07 8.22 -6.67
CA LEU A 127 -2.70 7.83 -7.04
C LEU A 127 -1.61 8.66 -6.33
N ILE A 128 -1.86 9.95 -6.08
CA ILE A 128 -0.93 10.79 -5.29
C ILE A 128 -0.87 10.30 -3.84
N GLU A 129 -2.01 9.92 -3.27
CA GLU A 129 -2.06 9.36 -1.92
C GLU A 129 -1.35 8.00 -1.85
N GLN A 130 -1.51 7.16 -2.88
CA GLN A 130 -0.80 5.89 -3.00
C GLN A 130 0.72 6.09 -2.93
N ASP A 131 1.26 7.02 -3.72
CA ASP A 131 2.69 7.33 -3.72
C ASP A 131 3.16 7.88 -2.39
N PHE A 132 2.38 8.77 -1.78
CA PHE A 132 2.67 9.32 -0.46
C PHE A 132 2.76 8.21 0.59
N ARG A 133 1.83 7.25 0.58
CA ARG A 133 1.86 6.07 1.45
C ARG A 133 3.06 5.17 1.17
N MET A 134 3.46 5.00 -0.09
CA MET A 134 4.65 4.24 -0.44
C MET A 134 5.93 4.90 0.07
N MET A 135 6.01 6.23 -0.01
CA MET A 135 7.18 7.00 0.43
C MET A 135 7.32 7.05 1.96
N PHE A 136 6.21 7.29 2.68
CA PHE A 136 6.24 7.59 4.12
C PHE A 136 5.70 6.46 5.01
N GLY A 137 5.10 5.43 4.40
CA GLY A 137 4.43 4.34 5.08
C GLY A 137 3.03 4.70 5.60
N GLU A 138 2.22 3.67 5.84
CA GLU A 138 0.84 3.78 6.31
C GLU A 138 0.67 4.63 7.57
N GLN A 139 1.50 4.39 8.60
CA GLN A 139 1.34 5.09 9.88
C GLN A 139 1.58 6.60 9.75
N THR A 140 2.62 7.00 9.01
CA THR A 140 2.95 8.41 8.77
C THR A 140 1.87 9.06 7.92
N ALA A 141 1.44 8.37 6.85
CA ALA A 141 0.42 8.87 5.96
C ALA A 141 -0.91 9.12 6.67
N ASN A 142 -1.37 8.16 7.48
CA ASN A 142 -2.62 8.30 8.25
C ASN A 142 -2.56 9.49 9.22
N LYS A 143 -1.47 9.63 10.00
CA LYS A 143 -1.27 10.77 10.91
C LYS A 143 -1.25 12.12 10.18
N PHE A 144 -0.63 12.17 9.00
CA PHE A 144 -0.61 13.38 8.18
C PHE A 144 -2.01 13.76 7.69
N LEU A 145 -2.77 12.79 7.15
CA LEU A 145 -4.11 12.99 6.63
C LEU A 145 -5.11 13.40 7.72
N GLU A 146 -5.02 12.81 8.92
CA GLU A 146 -5.81 13.23 10.09
C GLU A 146 -5.64 14.71 10.43
N ARG A 147 -4.41 15.22 10.29
CA ARG A 147 -4.05 16.62 10.60
C ARG A 147 -4.10 17.55 9.39
N TRP A 148 -4.32 17.03 8.18
CA TRP A 148 -4.36 17.79 6.95
C TRP A 148 -5.33 18.98 7.00
N PRO A 149 -6.64 18.81 7.30
CA PRO A 149 -7.59 19.92 7.25
C PRO A 149 -7.36 20.98 8.32
N THR A 150 -6.75 20.62 9.46
CA THR A 150 -6.60 21.51 10.62
C THR A 150 -5.24 22.17 10.73
N THR A 151 -4.17 21.46 10.35
CA THR A 151 -2.78 21.86 10.64
C THR A 151 -2.01 22.23 9.39
N PHE A 152 -2.15 21.46 8.30
CA PHE A 152 -1.25 21.57 7.14
C PHE A 152 -1.84 22.32 5.95
N LYS A 153 -3.14 22.13 5.64
CA LYS A 153 -3.77 22.66 4.42
C LYS A 153 -3.58 24.18 4.25
N ALA A 154 -3.79 24.95 5.31
CA ALA A 154 -3.65 26.41 5.24
C ALA A 154 -2.21 26.87 4.98
N GLY A 155 -1.22 26.17 5.53
CA GLY A 155 0.20 26.46 5.32
C GLY A 155 0.62 26.18 3.88
N VAL A 156 0.27 25.00 3.36
CA VAL A 156 0.60 24.59 1.98
C VAL A 156 -0.03 25.54 0.95
N ILE A 157 -1.30 25.93 1.12
CA ILE A 157 -1.95 26.89 0.21
C ILE A 157 -1.22 28.23 0.24
N LYS A 158 -0.88 28.73 1.44
CA LYS A 158 -0.15 29.99 1.58
C LYS A 158 1.20 29.96 0.86
N GLU A 159 1.94 28.87 0.96
CA GLU A 159 3.24 28.72 0.30
C GLU A 159 3.12 28.55 -1.21
N SER A 160 2.06 27.92 -1.72
CA SER A 160 1.84 27.73 -3.16
C SER A 160 1.53 29.02 -3.95
N HIS A 161 1.21 30.10 -3.25
CA HIS A 161 0.95 31.42 -3.84
C HIS A 161 2.17 32.36 -3.82
N GLY A 162 3.32 31.90 -3.29
CA GLY A 162 4.59 32.63 -3.32
C GLY A 162 5.41 32.31 -4.56
#